data_AF-A0A4R8X6I2-F1
#
_entry.id   AF-A0A4R8X6I2-F1
#
_cell.length_a   1.000
_cell.length_b   1.000
_cell.length_c   1.000
_cell.angle_alpha   90.00
_cell.angle_beta   90.00
_cell.angle_gamma   90.00
#
_symmetry.space_group_name_H-M   'P 1'
#
loop_
_entity.id
_entity.type
_entity.pdbx_description
1 polymer ?
#
loop_
_entity_poly.entity_id
_entity_poly.type
_entity_poly.pdbx_seq_one_letter_code
_entity_poly.pdbx_strand_id
1 'polypeptide(L)'
;MHGKEHLAQQAFHDILGATVSAAGGLNTDQFGTFAGDIPRTLSPRSAARAKARLGMQIAGTTLGLASEGSFSSGFGPLVENMEILLFIDKTLGLELVEGAVNISALPGGRRVDNADSALAFASAAGFPEQGVIVQSTNDNRLTVYKNFTQLSDLEETVDMLLTDQSTVTILPDYRAHKSPARAETIRRLSYQMARRLATPCSLCQAPGFGQVDIERGVPCSDCRSATALIAADLHGCGRCTHRTRIPRGQATADPQWCDYCNP
;
A
#
# COMPACT_ATOMS: atom_id res chain seq x y z
N MET A 1 9.20 -14.49 6.22
CA MET A 1 7.74 -14.23 6.26
C MET A 1 7.42 -13.44 7.51
N HIS A 2 6.56 -12.43 7.41
CA HIS A 2 6.32 -11.44 8.49
C HIS A 2 4.86 -11.42 8.96
N GLY A 3 4.15 -12.56 8.87
CA GLY A 3 2.78 -12.68 9.38
C GLY A 3 1.71 -11.88 8.62
N LYS A 4 2.00 -11.36 7.42
CA LYS A 4 1.06 -10.51 6.64
C LYS A 4 -0.22 -11.26 6.25
N GLU A 5 -0.14 -12.57 6.08
CA GLU A 5 -1.27 -13.45 5.82
C GLU A 5 -2.37 -13.36 6.89
N HIS A 6 -2.00 -13.16 8.16
CA HIS A 6 -2.97 -13.01 9.25
C HIS A 6 -3.87 -11.77 9.08
N LEU A 7 -3.39 -10.74 8.37
CA LEU A 7 -4.18 -9.54 8.08
C LEU A 7 -5.33 -9.80 7.10
N ALA A 8 -5.22 -10.85 6.28
CA ALA A 8 -6.22 -11.22 5.29
C ALA A 8 -7.08 -12.42 5.71
N GLN A 9 -6.57 -13.28 6.60
CA GLN A 9 -7.24 -14.52 7.03
C GLN A 9 -8.67 -14.30 7.48
N GLN A 10 -8.91 -13.38 8.43
CA GLN A 10 -10.25 -13.16 8.98
C GLN A 10 -11.24 -12.70 7.91
N ALA A 11 -10.87 -11.71 7.09
CA ALA A 11 -11.74 -11.19 6.04
C ALA A 11 -12.15 -12.26 5.01
N PHE A 12 -11.20 -13.09 4.58
CA PHE A 12 -11.46 -14.14 3.59
C PHE A 12 -12.22 -15.32 4.20
N HIS A 13 -11.93 -15.69 5.45
CA HIS A 13 -12.66 -16.73 6.16
C HIS A 13 -14.13 -16.33 6.36
N ASP A 14 -14.38 -15.15 6.93
CA ASP A 14 -15.72 -14.73 7.34
C ASP A 14 -16.67 -14.53 6.15
N ILE A 15 -16.16 -14.07 5.00
CA ILE A 15 -16.99 -13.74 3.83
C ILE A 15 -17.03 -14.86 2.79
N LEU A 16 -15.91 -15.55 2.57
CA LEU A 16 -15.78 -16.55 1.49
C LEU A 16 -15.65 -17.98 2.00
N GLY A 17 -15.48 -18.18 3.31
CA GLY A 17 -15.09 -19.49 3.86
C GLY A 17 -13.69 -19.93 3.40
N ALA A 18 -12.84 -19.00 2.95
CA ALA A 18 -11.55 -19.30 2.35
C ALA A 18 -10.39 -19.18 3.34
N THR A 19 -9.36 -20.01 3.18
CA THR A 19 -8.13 -19.93 3.98
C THR A 19 -7.06 -19.14 3.24
N VAL A 20 -6.39 -18.23 3.95
CA VAL A 20 -5.21 -17.52 3.44
C VAL A 20 -3.97 -18.04 4.17
N SER A 21 -3.03 -18.57 3.40
CA SER A 21 -1.74 -19.05 3.88
C SER A 21 -0.62 -18.36 3.11
N ALA A 22 0.48 -18.02 3.79
CA ALA A 22 1.66 -17.54 3.10
C ALA A 22 2.53 -18.72 2.62
N ALA A 23 3.12 -18.58 1.44
CA ALA A 23 4.02 -19.60 0.89
C ALA A 23 5.36 -19.61 1.66
N GLY A 24 5.77 -20.78 2.13
CA GLY A 24 7.03 -20.97 2.86
C GLY A 24 8.25 -20.53 2.05
N GLY A 25 9.25 -19.92 2.69
CA GLY A 25 10.52 -19.56 2.04
C GLY A 25 10.46 -18.39 1.04
N LEU A 26 9.33 -17.69 0.95
CA LEU A 26 9.18 -16.58 0.00
C LEU A 26 9.96 -15.35 0.47
N ASN A 27 11.06 -15.06 -0.23
CA ASN A 27 11.81 -13.80 -0.07
C ASN A 27 11.22 -12.72 -0.98
N THR A 28 10.31 -11.89 -0.45
CA THR A 28 9.73 -10.78 -1.22
C THR A 28 10.69 -9.62 -1.44
N ASP A 29 11.81 -9.57 -0.73
CA ASP A 29 12.73 -8.42 -0.74
C ASP A 29 13.46 -8.33 -2.09
N GLN A 30 13.48 -9.41 -2.87
CA GLN A 30 13.98 -9.42 -4.26
C GLN A 30 13.22 -8.45 -5.20
N PHE A 31 12.02 -8.00 -4.82
CA PHE A 31 11.23 -7.02 -5.57
C PHE A 31 11.44 -5.58 -5.07
N GLY A 32 12.41 -5.38 -4.18
CA GLY A 32 12.76 -4.12 -3.54
C GLY A 32 12.15 -3.96 -2.15
N THR A 33 12.78 -3.13 -1.34
CA THR A 33 12.50 -3.00 0.10
C THR A 33 12.08 -1.57 0.48
N PHE A 34 11.33 -1.45 1.58
CA PHE A 34 11.00 -0.14 2.17
C PHE A 34 12.21 0.53 2.83
N ALA A 35 13.23 -0.27 3.17
CA ALA A 35 14.40 0.20 3.89
C ALA A 35 15.51 0.72 2.96
N GLY A 36 15.33 0.59 1.63
CA GLY A 36 16.24 1.11 0.62
C GLY A 36 17.43 0.20 0.29
N ASP A 37 17.55 -0.96 0.95
CA ASP A 37 18.61 -1.95 0.73
C ASP A 37 18.52 -2.65 -0.64
N ILE A 38 17.32 -2.81 -1.22
CA ILE A 38 17.14 -3.33 -2.59
C ILE A 38 16.29 -2.33 -3.39
N PRO A 39 16.77 -1.83 -4.55
CA PRO A 39 16.03 -0.89 -5.38
C PRO A 39 14.69 -1.44 -5.86
N ARG A 40 13.67 -0.58 -5.89
CA ARG A 40 12.34 -0.90 -6.42
C ARG A 40 12.28 -0.53 -7.90
N THR A 41 12.41 -1.51 -8.79
CA THR A 41 12.44 -1.32 -10.25
C THR A 41 11.09 -1.54 -10.93
N LEU A 42 10.13 -2.13 -10.22
CA LEU A 42 8.78 -2.44 -10.73
C LEU A 42 7.75 -1.44 -10.20
N SER A 43 6.71 -1.17 -11.01
CA SER A 43 5.52 -0.46 -10.50
C SER A 43 4.84 -1.28 -9.39
N PRO A 44 4.14 -0.64 -8.43
CA PRO A 44 3.50 -1.35 -7.32
C PRO A 44 2.62 -2.52 -7.77
N ARG A 45 1.80 -2.30 -8.81
CA ARG A 45 0.94 -3.36 -9.39
C ARG A 45 1.74 -4.52 -9.97
N SER A 46 2.85 -4.23 -10.66
CA SER A 46 3.71 -5.27 -11.24
C SER A 46 4.44 -6.07 -10.16
N ALA A 47 4.91 -5.40 -9.10
CA ALA A 47 5.50 -6.04 -7.94
C ALA A 47 4.49 -6.93 -7.21
N ALA A 48 3.26 -6.45 -6.96
CA ALA A 48 2.20 -7.25 -6.35
C ALA A 48 1.87 -8.49 -7.20
N ARG A 49 1.76 -8.33 -8.52
CA ARG A 49 1.53 -9.45 -9.45
C ARG A 49 2.65 -10.49 -9.39
N ALA A 50 3.91 -10.05 -9.39
CA ALA A 50 5.06 -10.94 -9.31
C ALA A 50 5.10 -11.69 -7.97
N LYS A 51 4.80 -10.99 -6.86
CA LYS A 51 4.68 -11.59 -5.52
C LYS A 51 3.57 -12.64 -5.45
N ALA A 52 2.38 -12.33 -5.98
CA ALA A 52 1.25 -13.25 -6.02
C ALA A 52 1.60 -14.51 -6.83
N ARG A 53 2.16 -14.36 -8.03
CA ARG A 53 2.54 -15.49 -8.90
C ARG A 53 3.64 -16.35 -8.29
N LEU A 54 4.64 -15.76 -7.65
CA LEU A 54 5.68 -16.51 -6.95
C LEU A 54 5.08 -17.31 -5.78
N GLY A 55 4.19 -16.70 -5.01
CA GLY A 55 3.46 -17.39 -3.93
C GLY A 55 2.65 -18.58 -4.45
N MET A 56 1.91 -18.37 -5.55
CA MET A 56 1.16 -19.43 -6.24
C MET A 56 2.05 -20.59 -6.67
N GLN A 57 3.21 -20.29 -7.26
CA GLN A 57 4.17 -21.29 -7.72
C GLN A 57 4.72 -22.12 -6.56
N ILE A 58 5.17 -21.46 -5.49
CA ILE A 58 5.75 -22.14 -4.32
C ILE A 58 4.69 -22.99 -3.60
N ALA A 59 3.48 -22.46 -3.45
CA ALA A 59 2.39 -23.16 -2.75
C ALA A 59 1.63 -24.18 -3.63
N GLY A 60 1.95 -24.28 -4.93
CA GLY A 60 1.26 -25.19 -5.85
C GLY A 60 -0.22 -24.90 -6.06
N THR A 61 -0.64 -23.63 -5.94
CA THR A 61 -2.06 -23.22 -6.04
C THR A 61 -2.33 -22.34 -7.27
N THR A 62 -3.58 -22.32 -7.72
CA THR A 62 -4.05 -21.44 -8.82
C THR A 62 -4.53 -20.08 -8.32
N LEU A 63 -4.62 -19.87 -7.01
CA LEU A 63 -5.09 -18.64 -6.39
C LEU A 63 -3.93 -17.88 -5.73
N GLY A 64 -3.78 -16.60 -6.05
CA GLY A 64 -2.73 -15.74 -5.52
C GLY A 64 -3.30 -14.50 -4.87
N LEU A 65 -2.73 -14.10 -3.73
CA LEU A 65 -3.04 -12.86 -3.05
C LEU A 65 -1.72 -12.17 -2.66
N ALA A 66 -1.57 -10.88 -2.98
CA ALA A 66 -0.41 -10.11 -2.59
C ALA A 66 -0.77 -8.64 -2.33
N SER A 67 -0.20 -8.08 -1.26
CA SER A 67 -0.25 -6.63 -1.01
C SER A 67 1.06 -5.97 -1.41
N GLU A 68 0.97 -4.72 -1.86
CA GLU A 68 2.12 -3.85 -2.10
C GLU A 68 1.83 -2.42 -1.67
N GLY A 69 2.78 -1.82 -0.96
CA GLY A 69 2.70 -0.44 -0.48
C GLY A 69 3.79 0.42 -1.09
N SER A 70 3.52 1.69 -1.34
CA SER A 70 4.49 2.71 -1.75
C SER A 70 4.29 3.95 -0.90
N PHE A 71 5.40 4.51 -0.42
CA PHE A 71 5.40 5.77 0.32
C PHE A 71 6.13 6.81 -0.52
N SER A 72 5.49 7.94 -0.77
CA SER A 72 6.07 9.07 -1.50
C SER A 72 5.88 10.33 -0.68
N SER A 73 6.95 11.10 -0.50
CA SER A 73 6.85 12.48 -0.03
C SER A 73 6.32 13.34 -1.18
N GLY A 74 5.17 13.97 -1.00
CA GLY A 74 4.65 14.95 -1.93
C GLY A 74 5.35 16.31 -1.80
N PHE A 75 4.70 17.39 -2.22
CA PHE A 75 5.15 18.75 -1.89
C PHE A 75 4.84 19.04 -0.41
N GLY A 76 5.88 19.27 0.41
CA GLY A 76 5.75 19.55 1.84
C GLY A 76 6.05 18.35 2.75
N PRO A 77 5.70 18.40 4.06
CA PRO A 77 6.04 17.36 5.03
C PRO A 77 5.16 16.10 4.94
N LEU A 78 4.18 16.07 4.03
CA LEU A 78 3.21 14.99 3.92
C LEU A 78 3.80 13.79 3.18
N VAL A 79 3.64 12.61 3.78
CA VAL A 79 3.99 11.34 3.15
C VAL A 79 2.70 10.65 2.72
N GLU A 80 2.53 10.44 1.42
CA GLU A 80 1.42 9.67 0.88
C GLU A 80 1.77 8.18 0.92
N ASN A 81 0.81 7.36 1.33
CA ASN A 81 0.86 5.91 1.31
C ASN A 81 -0.15 5.38 0.30
N MET A 82 0.32 4.77 -0.78
CA MET A 82 -0.49 3.97 -1.67
C MET A 82 -0.32 2.49 -1.32
N GLU A 83 -1.40 1.84 -0.89
CA GLU A 83 -1.43 0.39 -0.68
C GLU A 83 -2.39 -0.26 -1.67
N ILE A 84 -1.96 -1.36 -2.28
CA ILE A 84 -2.80 -2.19 -3.15
C ILE A 84 -2.86 -3.62 -2.63
N LEU A 85 -3.98 -4.29 -2.88
CA LEU A 85 -4.16 -5.72 -2.70
C LEU A 85 -4.59 -6.32 -4.05
N LEU A 86 -3.78 -7.26 -4.54
CA LEU A 86 -3.98 -7.91 -5.83
C LEU A 86 -4.36 -9.38 -5.61
N PHE A 87 -5.42 -9.81 -6.28
CA PHE A 87 -5.88 -11.19 -6.31
C PHE A 87 -5.78 -11.75 -7.74
N ILE A 88 -5.32 -12.99 -7.87
CA ILE A 88 -5.23 -13.74 -9.13
C ILE A 88 -5.97 -15.06 -8.97
N ASP A 89 -6.82 -15.38 -9.94
CA ASP A 89 -7.31 -16.74 -10.16
C ASP A 89 -6.88 -17.20 -11.56
N LYS A 90 -5.91 -18.11 -11.60
CA LYS A 90 -5.39 -18.65 -12.87
C LYS A 90 -6.43 -19.50 -13.61
N THR A 91 -7.30 -20.20 -12.90
CA THR A 91 -8.30 -21.09 -13.48
C THR A 91 -9.41 -20.31 -14.17
N LEU A 92 -9.84 -19.19 -13.56
CA LEU A 92 -10.85 -18.31 -14.12
C LEU A 92 -10.29 -17.19 -15.01
N GLY A 93 -8.96 -17.04 -15.06
CA GLY A 93 -8.29 -15.96 -15.80
C GLY A 93 -8.54 -14.58 -15.20
N LEU A 94 -8.74 -14.49 -13.88
CA LEU A 94 -9.06 -13.24 -13.18
C LEU A 94 -7.80 -12.59 -12.60
N GLU A 95 -7.74 -11.26 -12.71
CA GLU A 95 -6.84 -10.42 -11.94
C GLU A 95 -7.63 -9.21 -11.41
N LEU A 96 -7.76 -9.13 -10.09
CA LEU A 96 -8.49 -8.06 -9.41
C LEU A 96 -7.53 -7.25 -8.55
N VAL A 97 -7.78 -5.94 -8.45
CA VAL A 97 -6.98 -5.03 -7.63
C VAL A 97 -7.91 -4.13 -6.83
N GLU A 98 -7.69 -4.10 -5.52
CA GLU A 98 -8.21 -3.09 -4.60
C GLU A 98 -7.06 -2.17 -4.18
N GLY A 99 -7.34 -0.90 -3.94
CA GLY A 99 -6.32 0.08 -3.58
C GLY A 99 -6.84 1.16 -2.65
N ALA A 100 -5.92 1.71 -1.86
CA ALA A 100 -6.16 2.85 -0.99
C ALA A 100 -4.98 3.81 -1.08
N VAL A 101 -5.29 5.10 -1.11
CA VAL A 101 -4.32 6.19 -0.90
C VAL A 101 -4.66 6.82 0.44
N ASN A 102 -3.68 6.92 1.33
CA ASN A 102 -3.83 7.56 2.63
C ASN A 102 -2.68 8.56 2.83
N ILE A 103 -2.93 9.62 3.58
CA ILE A 103 -1.87 10.50 4.08
C ILE A 103 -1.34 9.89 5.39
N SER A 104 -0.03 9.67 5.45
CA SER A 104 0.64 9.20 6.67
C SER A 104 0.65 10.31 7.71
N ALA A 105 0.27 9.98 8.94
CA ALA A 105 0.47 10.84 10.09
C ALA A 105 1.93 10.86 10.56
N LEU A 106 2.76 9.95 10.06
CA LEU A 106 4.17 9.84 10.42
C LEU A 106 5.03 10.73 9.51
N PRO A 107 6.05 11.39 10.07
CA PRO A 107 6.95 12.22 9.28
C PRO A 107 7.82 11.37 8.33
N GLY A 108 8.45 12.05 7.37
CA GLY A 108 9.54 11.48 6.60
C GLY A 108 10.77 11.17 7.47
N GLY A 109 11.79 10.58 6.85
CA GLY A 109 13.07 10.36 7.50
C GLY A 109 13.74 11.67 7.92
N ARG A 110 14.45 11.63 9.05
CA ARG A 110 15.13 12.78 9.66
C ARG A 110 16.58 12.44 9.95
N ARG A 111 17.50 13.33 9.57
CA ARG A 111 18.90 13.26 10.00
C ARG A 111 18.98 13.46 11.52
N VAL A 112 19.80 12.66 12.18
CA VAL A 112 20.05 12.74 13.62
C VAL A 112 21.54 12.94 13.86
N ASP A 113 21.87 13.75 14.85
CA ASP A 113 23.26 14.09 15.20
C ASP A 113 23.63 13.63 16.63
N ASN A 114 22.69 13.03 17.37
CA ASN A 114 22.89 12.40 18.68
C ASN A 114 21.77 11.38 18.97
N ALA A 115 22.00 10.46 19.92
CA ALA A 115 21.01 9.47 20.32
C ALA A 115 19.71 10.09 20.85
N ASP A 116 19.77 11.15 21.67
CA ASP A 116 18.58 11.82 22.21
C ASP A 116 17.59 12.24 21.11
N SER A 117 18.10 12.80 20.00
CA SER A 117 17.30 13.20 18.85
C SER A 117 16.67 12.02 18.11
N ALA A 118 17.32 10.85 18.12
CA ALA A 118 16.77 9.61 17.56
C ALA A 118 15.70 9.00 18.47
N LEU A 119 15.94 8.97 19.79
CA LEU A 119 14.99 8.51 20.79
C LEU A 119 13.72 9.37 20.81
N ALA A 120 13.87 10.69 20.72
CA ALA A 120 12.75 11.62 20.61
C ALA A 120 11.93 11.38 19.32
N PHE A 121 12.60 11.10 18.19
CA PHE A 121 11.92 10.74 16.94
C PHE A 121 11.13 9.44 17.08
N ALA A 122 11.75 8.39 17.61
CA ALA A 122 11.13 7.08 17.78
C ALA A 122 9.91 7.16 18.71
N SER A 123 10.05 7.89 19.82
CA SER A 123 8.95 8.10 20.77
C SER A 123 7.78 8.85 20.11
N ALA A 124 8.05 9.92 19.37
CA ALA A 124 7.02 10.67 18.65
C ALA A 124 6.34 9.87 17.53
N ALA A 125 7.05 8.91 16.93
CA ALA A 125 6.50 8.00 15.92
C ALA A 125 5.62 6.90 16.53
N GLY A 126 5.67 6.67 17.84
CA GLY A 126 4.91 5.62 18.54
C GLY A 126 5.67 4.31 18.70
N PHE A 127 6.99 4.35 18.88
CA PHE A 127 7.80 3.17 19.23
C PHE A 127 7.39 2.60 20.61
N PRO A 128 7.38 1.27 20.80
CA PRO A 128 7.84 0.21 19.87
C PRO A 128 6.79 -0.33 18.91
N GLU A 129 5.51 0.05 19.04
CA GLU A 129 4.43 -0.45 18.19
C GLU A 129 4.63 -0.04 16.72
N GLN A 130 5.00 1.22 16.51
CA GLN A 130 5.55 1.70 15.25
C GLN A 130 7.06 1.51 15.27
N GLY A 131 7.56 0.60 14.45
CA GLY A 131 9.00 0.38 14.31
C GLY A 131 9.69 1.59 13.68
N VAL A 132 11.00 1.64 13.86
CA VAL A 132 11.89 2.60 13.20
C VAL A 132 13.02 1.86 12.49
N ILE A 133 13.59 2.53 11.49
CA ILE A 133 14.77 2.10 10.74
C ILE A 133 15.82 3.18 10.94
N VAL A 134 17.09 2.77 11.09
CA VAL A 134 18.23 3.68 11.10
C VAL A 134 19.07 3.39 9.87
N GLN A 135 19.31 4.42 9.07
CA GLN A 135 20.18 4.40 7.90
C GLN A 135 21.45 5.16 8.22
N SER A 136 22.61 4.59 7.91
CA SER A 136 23.89 5.29 7.96
C SER A 136 24.53 5.27 6.57
N THR A 137 24.94 6.44 6.09
CA THR A 137 25.71 6.57 4.84
C THR A 137 27.12 7.01 5.18
N ASN A 138 28.10 6.21 4.79
CA ASN A 138 29.52 6.52 4.91
C ASN A 138 30.22 6.14 3.58
N ASP A 139 30.97 7.04 2.97
CA ASP A 139 31.64 6.86 1.68
C ASP A 139 30.72 6.29 0.57
N ASN A 140 29.52 6.87 0.42
CA ASN A 140 28.45 6.42 -0.47
C ASN A 140 27.94 4.99 -0.22
N ARG A 141 28.33 4.34 0.88
CA ARG A 141 27.82 3.04 1.30
C ARG A 141 26.69 3.22 2.30
N LEU A 142 25.49 2.80 1.90
CA LEU A 142 24.31 2.76 2.76
C LEU A 142 24.31 1.48 3.61
N THR A 143 24.20 1.64 4.92
CA THR A 143 23.96 0.56 5.88
C THR A 143 22.63 0.79 6.57
N VAL A 144 21.85 -0.28 6.77
CA VAL A 144 20.47 -0.20 7.26
C VAL A 144 20.28 -1.11 8.46
N TYR A 145 19.86 -0.52 9.58
CA TYR A 145 19.57 -1.20 10.84
C TYR A 145 18.06 -1.17 11.10
N LYS A 146 17.50 -2.32 11.47
CA LYS A 146 16.05 -2.57 11.54
C LYS A 146 15.73 -3.55 12.66
N ASN A 147 14.45 -3.65 13.01
CA ASN A 147 13.92 -4.57 14.04
C ASN A 147 14.31 -4.22 15.49
N PHE A 148 14.53 -2.95 15.81
CA PHE A 148 14.68 -2.52 17.20
C PHE A 148 13.46 -2.93 18.04
N THR A 149 13.73 -3.42 19.25
CA THR A 149 12.71 -3.81 20.23
C THR A 149 12.79 -3.01 21.51
N GLN A 150 13.95 -2.42 21.83
CA GLN A 150 14.17 -1.59 23.00
C GLN A 150 14.80 -0.25 22.59
N LEU A 151 14.56 0.79 23.39
CA LEU A 151 15.15 2.10 23.17
C LEU A 151 16.68 2.09 23.38
N SER A 152 17.18 1.26 24.31
CA SER A 152 18.62 1.08 24.54
C SER A 152 19.34 0.54 23.29
N ASP A 153 18.75 -0.45 22.61
CA ASP A 153 19.32 -1.02 21.37
C ASP A 153 19.43 0.06 20.27
N LEU A 154 18.43 0.96 20.21
CA LEU A 154 18.39 2.07 19.27
C LEU A 154 19.46 3.12 19.61
N GLU A 155 19.58 3.49 20.88
CA GLU A 155 20.58 4.42 21.40
C GLU A 155 22.00 3.93 21.10
N GLU A 156 22.35 2.71 21.52
CA GLU A 156 23.66 2.11 21.28
C GLU A 156 24.00 2.03 19.79
N THR A 157 23.00 1.71 18.96
CA THR A 157 23.19 1.65 17.50
C THR A 157 23.42 3.04 16.92
N VAL A 158 22.69 4.06 17.36
CA VAL A 158 22.88 5.44 16.87
C VAL A 158 24.24 5.98 17.29
N ASP A 159 24.64 5.80 18.55
CA ASP A 159 25.95 6.25 19.04
C ASP A 159 27.10 5.57 18.30
N MET A 160 26.98 4.27 18.04
CA MET A 160 27.96 3.54 17.24
C MET A 160 28.06 4.06 15.80
N LEU A 161 26.95 4.51 15.23
CA LEU A 161 26.90 4.97 13.84
C LEU A 161 27.30 6.43 13.68
N LEU A 162 27.25 7.25 14.73
CA LEU A 162 27.62 8.66 14.68
C LEU A 162 29.14 8.84 14.71
N THR A 163 29.73 8.82 13.52
CA THR A 163 31.15 9.10 13.28
C THR A 163 31.30 10.33 12.38
N ASP A 164 32.47 10.97 12.37
CA ASP A 164 32.74 12.20 11.59
C ASP A 164 32.45 12.06 10.08
N GLN A 165 32.49 10.84 9.54
CA GLN A 165 32.31 10.54 8.11
C GLN A 165 30.91 9.99 7.76
N SER A 166 30.02 9.88 8.74
CA SER A 166 28.71 9.26 8.54
C SER A 166 27.57 10.26 8.61
N THR A 167 26.56 10.06 7.75
CA THR A 167 25.25 10.69 7.91
C THR A 167 24.25 9.65 8.39
N VAL A 168 23.70 9.85 9.58
CA VAL A 168 22.70 8.96 10.19
C VAL A 168 21.31 9.56 10.02
N THR A 169 20.38 8.77 9.49
CA THR A 169 18.98 9.14 9.27
C THR A 169 18.09 8.11 9.93
N ILE A 170 17.16 8.56 10.77
CA ILE A 170 16.09 7.72 11.34
C ILE A 170 14.81 7.94 10.55
N LEU A 171 14.05 6.88 10.31
CA LEU A 171 12.77 6.94 9.60
C LEU A 171 11.78 5.91 10.16
N PRO A 172 10.47 6.11 9.98
CA PRO A 172 9.49 5.12 10.39
C PRO A 172 9.63 3.84 9.57
N ASP A 173 9.42 2.70 10.22
CA ASP A 173 9.41 1.41 9.57
C ASP A 173 8.03 1.11 8.99
N TYR A 174 7.90 1.30 7.68
CA TYR A 174 6.67 1.05 6.97
C TYR A 174 6.43 -0.43 6.59
N ARG A 175 7.23 -1.38 7.08
CA ARG A 175 6.93 -2.80 6.90
C ARG A 175 5.65 -3.13 7.67
N ALA A 176 4.72 -3.86 7.06
CA ALA A 176 3.36 -4.05 7.62
C ALA A 176 3.33 -4.57 9.08
N HIS A 177 4.26 -5.45 9.47
CA HIS A 177 4.37 -5.97 10.83
C HIS A 177 5.02 -5.01 11.85
N LYS A 178 5.51 -3.86 11.38
CA LYS A 178 6.12 -2.78 12.15
C LYS A 178 5.36 -1.45 11.98
N SER A 179 4.24 -1.45 11.24
CA SER A 179 3.42 -0.27 11.03
C SER A 179 1.93 -0.60 11.24
N PRO A 180 1.36 -0.28 12.41
CA PRO A 180 -0.03 -0.55 12.72
C PRO A 180 -1.01 0.07 11.71
N ALA A 181 -0.78 1.33 11.29
CA ALA A 181 -1.61 2.03 10.32
C ALA A 181 -1.62 1.34 8.93
N ARG A 182 -0.44 0.86 8.50
CA ARG A 182 -0.34 0.10 7.25
C ARG A 182 -1.02 -1.27 7.38
N ALA A 183 -0.80 -1.97 8.48
CA ALA A 183 -1.48 -3.24 8.75
C ALA A 183 -3.00 -3.09 8.66
N GLU A 184 -3.54 -2.02 9.26
CA GLU A 184 -4.97 -1.72 9.21
C GLU A 184 -5.47 -1.42 7.79
N THR A 185 -4.69 -0.68 7.00
CA THR A 185 -5.00 -0.46 5.59
C THR A 185 -5.10 -1.79 4.82
N ILE A 186 -4.17 -2.72 5.06
CA ILE A 186 -4.19 -4.06 4.43
C ILE A 186 -5.41 -4.86 4.89
N ARG A 187 -5.80 -4.80 6.18
CA ARG A 187 -7.03 -5.47 6.68
C ARG A 187 -8.26 -4.94 5.97
N ARG A 188 -8.41 -3.61 5.88
CA ARG A 188 -9.53 -2.96 5.17
C ARG A 188 -9.60 -3.37 3.71
N LEU A 189 -8.47 -3.37 3.01
CA LEU A 189 -8.37 -3.84 1.62
C LEU A 189 -8.74 -5.32 1.49
N SER A 190 -8.37 -6.15 2.48
CA SER A 190 -8.72 -7.58 2.49
C SER A 190 -10.24 -7.78 2.59
N TYR A 191 -10.93 -7.01 3.45
CA TYR A 191 -12.39 -7.01 3.50
C TYR A 191 -13.03 -6.51 2.21
N GLN A 192 -12.47 -5.47 1.57
CA GLN A 192 -12.97 -4.98 0.28
C GLN A 192 -12.83 -6.04 -0.82
N MET A 193 -11.66 -6.67 -0.92
CA MET A 193 -11.40 -7.75 -1.88
C MET A 193 -12.31 -8.95 -1.65
N ALA A 194 -12.48 -9.39 -0.40
CA ALA A 194 -13.35 -10.52 -0.07
C ALA A 194 -14.81 -10.24 -0.45
N ARG A 195 -15.34 -9.05 -0.16
CA ARG A 195 -16.70 -8.63 -0.59
C ARG A 195 -16.83 -8.59 -2.12
N ARG A 196 -15.81 -8.07 -2.81
CA ARG A 196 -15.80 -8.04 -4.28
C ARG A 196 -15.81 -9.45 -4.85
N LEU A 197 -14.99 -10.35 -4.33
CA LEU A 197 -14.98 -11.76 -4.75
C LEU A 197 -16.33 -12.46 -4.49
N ALA A 198 -17.02 -12.10 -3.41
CA ALA A 198 -18.37 -12.60 -3.11
C ALA A 198 -19.45 -12.01 -4.03
N THR A 199 -19.13 -11.03 -4.88
CA THR A 199 -20.08 -10.38 -5.77
C THR A 199 -19.97 -10.98 -7.19
N PRO A 200 -20.95 -11.81 -7.62
CA PRO A 200 -20.91 -12.43 -8.92
C PRO A 200 -21.27 -11.44 -10.03
N CYS A 201 -20.69 -11.64 -11.21
CA CYS A 201 -21.14 -10.97 -12.42
C CYS A 201 -22.54 -11.44 -12.80
N SER A 202 -23.48 -10.53 -13.00
CA SER A 202 -24.85 -10.85 -13.44
C SER A 202 -24.91 -11.63 -14.76
N LEU A 203 -23.94 -11.44 -15.67
CA LEU A 203 -23.93 -12.11 -16.98
C LEU A 203 -23.22 -13.46 -16.99
N CYS A 204 -21.99 -13.54 -16.46
CA CYS A 204 -21.18 -14.77 -16.55
C CYS A 204 -21.00 -15.50 -15.21
N GLN A 205 -21.58 -14.97 -14.13
CA GLN A 205 -21.51 -15.51 -12.77
C GLN A 205 -20.09 -15.64 -12.19
N ALA A 206 -19.07 -15.14 -12.88
CA ALA A 206 -17.71 -15.09 -12.35
C ALA A 206 -17.65 -14.18 -11.12
N PRO A 207 -16.85 -14.54 -10.09
CA PRO A 207 -16.67 -13.71 -8.91
C PRO A 207 -15.92 -12.41 -9.27
N GLY A 208 -16.00 -11.43 -8.38
CA GLY A 208 -15.15 -10.25 -8.47
C GLY A 208 -15.76 -9.05 -9.20
N PHE A 209 -17.08 -9.05 -9.42
CA PHE A 209 -17.75 -7.90 -10.02
C PHE A 209 -17.66 -6.70 -9.07
N GLY A 210 -17.16 -5.57 -9.57
CA GLY A 210 -16.92 -4.40 -8.74
C GLY A 210 -16.26 -3.28 -9.53
N GLN A 211 -15.82 -2.22 -8.85
CA GLN A 211 -15.24 -1.06 -9.50
C GLN A 211 -13.98 -1.43 -10.32
N VAL A 212 -13.98 -1.02 -11.59
CA VAL A 212 -12.86 -1.21 -12.52
C VAL A 212 -12.31 0.12 -13.04
N ASP A 213 -13.12 1.18 -12.98
CA ASP A 213 -12.74 2.50 -13.46
C ASP A 213 -13.64 3.59 -12.84
N ILE A 214 -13.35 4.84 -13.16
CA ILE A 214 -14.18 6.02 -12.87
C ILE A 214 -14.42 6.80 -14.15
N GLU A 215 -15.60 7.38 -14.27
CA GLU A 215 -15.92 8.34 -15.32
C GLU A 215 -15.87 9.75 -14.72
N ARG A 216 -15.05 10.64 -15.29
CA ARG A 216 -14.97 12.05 -14.93
C ARG A 216 -15.79 12.91 -15.88
N GLY A 217 -16.03 14.17 -15.51
CA GLY A 217 -16.69 15.13 -16.38
C GLY A 217 -18.03 15.62 -15.86
N VAL A 218 -18.19 15.80 -14.55
CA VAL A 218 -19.35 16.54 -14.03
C VAL A 218 -19.35 17.94 -14.66
N PRO A 219 -20.43 18.39 -15.31
CA PRO A 219 -20.45 19.68 -16.00
C PRO A 219 -20.45 20.83 -14.99
N CYS A 220 -19.64 21.86 -15.24
CA CYS A 220 -19.64 23.11 -14.46
C CYS A 220 -21.03 23.76 -14.47
N SER A 221 -21.48 24.32 -13.34
CA SER A 221 -22.75 25.05 -13.27
C SER A 221 -22.80 26.28 -14.18
N ASP A 222 -21.65 26.91 -14.43
CA ASP A 222 -21.57 28.20 -15.11
C ASP A 222 -21.24 28.04 -16.59
N CYS A 223 -20.05 27.51 -16.91
CA CYS A 223 -19.58 27.39 -18.30
C CYS A 223 -19.95 26.06 -18.98
N ARG A 224 -20.52 25.10 -18.24
CA ARG A 224 -20.90 23.75 -18.71
C ARG A 224 -19.75 22.85 -19.18
N SER A 225 -18.50 23.32 -19.17
CA SER A 225 -17.32 22.48 -19.45
C SER A 225 -17.25 21.28 -18.50
N ALA A 226 -16.74 20.15 -19.01
CA ALA A 226 -16.50 18.95 -18.22
C ALA A 226 -15.35 19.21 -17.23
N THR A 227 -15.60 18.97 -15.94
CA THR A 227 -14.59 19.14 -14.89
C THR A 227 -13.85 17.84 -14.58
N ALA A 228 -12.77 17.92 -13.79
CA ALA A 228 -12.06 16.76 -13.29
C ALA A 228 -12.86 15.94 -12.25
N LEU A 229 -14.02 16.43 -11.79
CA LEU A 229 -14.85 15.71 -10.80
C LEU A 229 -15.40 14.39 -11.37
N ILE A 230 -15.56 13.41 -10.48
CA ILE A 230 -16.02 12.06 -10.82
C ILE A 230 -17.54 12.08 -10.99
N ALA A 231 -18.00 11.76 -12.19
CA ALA A 231 -19.41 11.68 -12.56
C ALA A 231 -20.02 10.30 -12.25
N ALA A 232 -19.25 9.22 -12.38
CA ALA A 232 -19.74 7.86 -12.12
C ALA A 232 -18.61 6.90 -11.75
N ASP A 233 -18.95 5.85 -11.01
CA ASP A 233 -18.11 4.67 -10.83
C ASP A 233 -18.47 3.64 -11.92
N LEU A 234 -17.46 3.09 -12.60
CA LEU A 234 -17.66 2.03 -13.59
C LEU A 234 -17.36 0.69 -12.92
N HIS A 235 -18.40 -0.12 -12.75
CA HIS A 235 -18.27 -1.48 -12.24
C HIS A 235 -18.16 -2.45 -13.41
N GLY A 236 -17.38 -3.51 -13.27
CA GLY A 236 -17.11 -4.46 -14.35
C GLY A 236 -16.73 -5.84 -13.86
N CYS A 237 -16.90 -6.82 -14.75
CA CYS A 237 -16.42 -8.17 -14.55
C CYS A 237 -14.95 -8.29 -14.95
N GLY A 238 -14.16 -9.05 -14.18
CA GLY A 238 -12.78 -9.38 -14.53
C GLY A 238 -12.63 -10.46 -15.62
N ARG A 239 -13.73 -11.12 -16.03
CA ARG A 239 -13.72 -12.25 -16.98
C ARG A 239 -14.43 -11.97 -18.30
N CYS A 240 -15.57 -11.28 -18.27
CA CYS A 240 -16.33 -10.93 -19.49
C CYS A 240 -16.39 -9.42 -19.68
N THR A 241 -17.02 -8.96 -20.76
CA THR A 241 -17.13 -7.53 -21.10
C THR A 241 -18.21 -6.78 -20.33
N HIS A 242 -18.93 -7.43 -19.40
CA HIS A 242 -20.02 -6.80 -18.67
C HIS A 242 -19.53 -5.63 -17.81
N ARG A 243 -20.20 -4.49 -17.96
CA ARG A 243 -19.97 -3.27 -17.18
C ARG A 243 -21.28 -2.59 -16.83
N THR A 244 -21.29 -1.92 -15.68
CA THR A 244 -22.39 -1.10 -15.19
C THR A 244 -21.86 0.25 -14.76
N ARG A 245 -22.49 1.32 -15.25
CA ARG A 245 -22.21 2.69 -14.82
C ARG A 245 -23.08 3.01 -13.60
N ILE A 246 -22.44 3.43 -12.51
CA ILE A 246 -23.12 3.85 -11.28
C ILE A 246 -22.91 5.36 -11.12
N PRO A 247 -23.90 6.20 -11.47
CA PRO A 247 -23.79 7.65 -11.36
C PRO A 247 -23.54 8.08 -9.91
N ARG A 248 -22.65 9.06 -9.72
CA ARG A 248 -22.57 9.78 -8.46
C ARG A 248 -23.66 10.86 -8.44
N GLY A 249 -24.17 11.19 -7.26
CA GLY A 249 -25.34 12.09 -7.12
C GLY A 249 -25.11 13.54 -7.56
N GLN A 250 -23.88 13.92 -7.94
CA GLN A 250 -23.55 15.29 -8.31
C GLN A 250 -23.86 15.56 -9.79
N ALA A 251 -24.92 16.33 -10.04
CA ALA A 251 -25.33 16.70 -11.40
C ALA A 251 -24.53 17.86 -12.01
N THR A 252 -24.01 18.77 -11.17
CA THR A 252 -23.21 19.93 -11.58
C THR A 252 -22.03 20.17 -10.65
N ALA A 253 -20.93 20.66 -11.21
CA ALA A 253 -19.73 21.04 -10.48
C ALA A 253 -19.78 22.54 -10.13
N ASP A 254 -19.36 22.87 -8.92
CA ASP A 254 -19.12 24.26 -8.52
C ASP A 254 -17.97 24.85 -9.37
N PRO A 255 -18.10 26.09 -9.89
CA PRO A 255 -17.08 26.74 -10.71
C PRO A 255 -15.70 26.80 -10.08
N GLN A 256 -15.58 26.75 -8.75
CA GLN A 256 -14.29 26.69 -8.05
C GLN A 256 -13.44 25.44 -8.40
N TRP A 257 -14.08 24.37 -8.90
CA TRP A 257 -13.43 23.13 -9.33
C TRP A 257 -13.33 22.99 -10.85
N CYS A 258 -13.60 24.06 -11.59
CA CYS A 258 -13.58 24.06 -13.05
C CYS A 258 -12.34 24.78 -13.57
N ASP A 259 -11.46 24.06 -14.26
CA ASP A 259 -10.20 24.60 -14.83
C ASP A 259 -10.41 25.79 -15.79
N TYR A 260 -11.62 26.00 -16.30
CA TYR A 260 -11.97 27.17 -17.14
C TYR A 260 -12.51 28.36 -16.36
N CYS A 261 -13.17 28.13 -15.21
CA CYS A 261 -13.74 29.19 -14.38
C CYS A 261 -12.79 29.61 -13.25
N ASN A 262 -11.95 28.68 -12.80
CA ASN A 262 -10.95 28.84 -11.76
C ASN A 262 -9.66 28.09 -12.19
N PRO A 263 -8.92 28.62 -13.18
CA PRO A 263 -7.67 28.04 -13.67
C PRO A 263 -6.53 28.06 -12.64
#